data_AF-A0A930H0P1-F1
#
_entry.id   AF-A0A930H0P1-F1
#
_cell.length_a   1.000
_cell.length_b   1.000
_cell.length_c   1.000
_cell.angle_alpha   90.00
_cell.angle_beta   90.00
_cell.angle_gamma   90.00
#
_symmetry.space_group_name_H-M   'P 1'
#
loop_
_entity.id
_entity.type
_entity.pdbx_description
1 polymer ?
#
loop_
_entity_poly.entity_id
_entity_poly.type
_entity_poly.pdbx_seq_one_letter_code
_entity_poly.pdbx_strand_id
1 'polypeptide(L)'
;MKKVLAFFAEGTEEIECLMVVDILRRAGVSVELIAVAPDKLVKGSHQITILCDKNISELTENDFSAADLLFLPGGIPGVPHLEENKSLLEALQKQFQAGKDLAAICAA
;
A
#
# COMPACT_ATOMS: atom_id res chain seq x y z
N MET A 1 -8.72 -12.36 11.95
CA MET A 1 -8.91 -10.94 11.59
C MET A 1 -8.31 -10.76 10.22
N LYS A 2 -9.01 -10.12 9.27
CA LYS A 2 -8.46 -9.89 7.93
C LYS A 2 -7.26 -8.92 7.99
N LYS A 3 -6.25 -9.14 7.15
CA LYS A 3 -5.03 -8.32 7.06
C LYS A 3 -4.90 -7.63 5.70
N VAL A 4 -4.65 -6.33 5.69
CA VAL A 4 -4.49 -5.50 4.48
C VAL A 4 -3.15 -4.78 4.54
N LEU A 5 -2.42 -4.79 3.42
CA LEU A 5 -1.26 -3.93 3.21
C LEU A 5 -1.67 -2.81 2.24
N ALA A 6 -1.63 -1.56 2.72
CA ALA A 6 -1.90 -0.37 1.91
C ALA A 6 -0.57 0.29 1.52
N PHE A 7 -0.31 0.51 0.24
CA PHE A 7 0.98 1.04 -0.23
C PHE A 7 0.93 2.55 -0.42
N PHE A 8 1.92 3.26 0.11
CA PHE A 8 2.00 4.72 0.03
C PHE A 8 3.39 5.13 -0.47
N ALA A 9 3.44 5.67 -1.68
CA ALA A 9 4.64 6.21 -2.30
C ALA A 9 4.62 7.75 -2.32
N GLU A 10 5.75 8.37 -2.65
CA GLU A 10 5.80 9.81 -2.87
C GLU A 10 4.82 10.19 -3.99
N GLY A 11 3.93 11.17 -3.75
CA GLY A 11 2.91 11.57 -4.73
C GLY A 11 1.63 10.72 -4.74
N THR A 12 1.44 9.83 -3.77
CA THR A 12 0.15 9.13 -3.55
C THR A 12 -0.96 10.13 -3.21
N GLU A 13 -2.18 9.89 -3.70
CA GLU A 13 -3.36 10.66 -3.30
C GLU A 13 -3.77 10.30 -1.85
N GLU A 14 -3.72 11.28 -0.96
CA GLU A 14 -3.83 11.04 0.47
C GLU A 14 -5.22 10.62 0.93
N ILE A 15 -6.28 11.14 0.30
CA ILE A 15 -7.68 10.82 0.63
C ILE A 15 -8.00 9.39 0.19
N GLU A 16 -7.64 9.00 -1.03
CA GLU A 16 -7.84 7.66 -1.58
C GLU A 16 -7.17 6.61 -0.69
N CYS A 17 -5.97 6.90 -0.18
CA CYS A 17 -5.29 6.00 0.74
C CYS A 17 -5.92 6.01 2.14
N LEU A 18 -5.92 7.18 2.80
CA LEU A 18 -6.23 7.27 4.23
C LEU A 18 -7.71 7.03 4.54
N MET A 19 -8.63 7.37 3.63
CA MET A 19 -10.05 7.07 3.81
C MET A 19 -10.29 5.55 3.86
N VAL A 20 -9.68 4.79 2.94
CA VAL A 20 -9.81 3.33 2.90
C VAL A 20 -9.18 2.71 4.14
N VAL A 21 -7.98 3.17 4.53
CA VAL A 21 -7.29 2.72 5.76
C VAL A 21 -8.15 2.97 7.00
N ASP A 22 -8.71 4.17 7.17
CA ASP A 22 -9.55 4.52 8.32
C ASP A 22 -10.83 3.66 8.38
N ILE A 23 -11.54 3.53 7.26
CA ILE A 23 -12.78 2.73 7.18
C ILE A 23 -12.52 1.26 7.53
N LEU A 24 -11.47 0.66 6.96
CA LEU A 24 -11.12 -0.73 7.23
C LEU A 24 -10.73 -0.96 8.69
N ARG A 25 -9.95 -0.05 9.28
CA ARG A 25 -9.60 -0.11 10.70
C ARG A 25 -10.84 0.00 11.60
N ARG A 26 -11.79 0.89 11.28
CA ARG A 26 -13.09 0.98 11.99
C ARG A 26 -13.92 -0.30 11.88
N ALA A 27 -13.80 -1.03 10.77
CA ALA A 27 -14.44 -2.33 10.56
C ALA A 27 -13.72 -3.50 11.27
N GLY A 28 -12.64 -3.23 12.02
CA GLY A 28 -11.86 -4.25 12.72
C GLY A 28 -10.91 -5.05 11.82
N VAL A 29 -10.56 -4.52 10.65
CA VAL A 29 -9.53 -5.08 9.76
C VAL A 29 -8.15 -4.58 10.21
N SER A 30 -7.16 -5.48 10.22
CA SER A 30 -5.78 -5.10 10.49
C SER A 30 -5.17 -4.50 9.23
N VAL A 31 -4.88 -3.20 9.24
CA VAL A 31 -4.32 -2.49 8.09
C VAL A 31 -2.95 -1.93 8.45
N GLU A 32 -1.92 -2.31 7.70
CA GLU A 32 -0.58 -1.72 7.78
C GLU A 32 -0.37 -0.80 6.58
N LEU A 33 -0.01 0.46 6.85
CA LEU A 33 0.39 1.43 5.83
C LEU A 33 1.89 1.23 5.54
N ILE A 34 2.21 0.91 4.30
CA ILE A 34 3.54 0.51 3.85
C ILE A 34 4.13 1.61 2.97
N ALA A 35 5.22 2.23 3.42
CA ALA A 35 5.97 3.18 2.61
C ALA A 35 6.69 2.46 1.46
N VAL A 36 6.43 2.91 0.23
CA VAL A 36 7.18 2.55 -0.99
C VAL A 36 8.09 3.72 -1.34
N ALA A 37 9.03 3.99 -0.44
CA ALA A 37 9.99 5.10 -0.50
C ALA A 37 11.26 4.73 0.30
N PRO A 38 12.32 5.54 0.29
CA PRO A 38 13.51 5.28 1.12
C PRO A 38 13.26 5.36 2.64
N ASP A 39 12.30 6.17 3.08
CA ASP A 39 11.97 6.41 4.49
C ASP A 39 10.50 6.05 4.80
N LYS A 40 10.11 6.04 6.08
CA LYS A 40 8.71 5.88 6.51
C LYS A 40 7.92 7.19 6.43
N LEU A 41 8.60 8.34 6.45
CA LEU A 41 7.97 9.64 6.21
C LEU A 41 7.88 9.91 4.71
N VAL A 42 6.67 9.86 4.18
CA VAL A 42 6.41 9.97 2.74
C VAL A 42 5.48 11.13 2.47
N LYS A 43 5.80 11.95 1.45
CA LYS A 43 4.98 13.10 1.05
C LYS A 43 3.99 12.70 -0.04
N GLY A 44 2.70 12.90 0.20
CA GLY A 44 1.64 12.67 -0.80
C GLY A 44 1.56 13.76 -1.87
N SER A 45 0.63 13.61 -2.81
CA SER A 45 0.47 14.49 -3.97
C SER A 45 0.12 15.94 -3.60
N HIS A 46 -0.50 16.16 -2.44
CA HIS A 46 -0.85 17.48 -1.93
C HIS A 46 0.08 17.96 -0.81
N GLN A 47 1.32 17.44 -0.80
CA GLN A 47 2.39 17.85 0.11
C GLN A 47 2.14 17.51 1.59
N ILE A 48 1.18 16.62 1.88
CA ILE A 48 0.94 16.12 3.24
C ILE A 48 1.94 15.00 3.50
N THR A 49 2.69 15.11 4.60
CA THR A 49 3.63 14.06 5.00
C THR A 49 2.97 13.08 5.94
N ILE A 50 3.01 11.79 5.58
CA ILE A 50 2.47 10.68 6.34
C ILE A 50 3.62 9.84 6.86
N LEU A 51 3.55 9.49 8.16
CA LEU A 51 4.39 8.45 8.74
C LEU A 51 3.71 7.10 8.53
N CYS A 52 4.31 6.24 7.71
CA CYS A 52 3.85 4.88 7.47
C CYS A 52 4.26 3.94 8.62
N ASP A 53 3.51 2.85 8.81
CA ASP A 53 3.76 1.88 9.88
C ASP A 53 5.08 1.13 9.63
N LYS A 54 5.31 0.75 8.36
CA LYS A 54 6.51 0.03 7.90
C LYS A 54 6.99 0.59 6.57
N ASN A 55 8.26 0.37 6.26
CA ASN A 55 8.81 0.51 4.94
C ASN A 55 8.74 -0.83 4.20
N ILE A 56 8.58 -0.81 2.89
CA ILE A 56 8.53 -2.03 2.07
C ILE A 56 9.79 -2.89 2.20
N SER A 57 10.95 -2.27 2.48
CA SER A 57 12.21 -2.98 2.72
C SER A 57 12.23 -3.80 4.02
N GLU A 58 11.31 -3.55 4.96
CA GLU A 58 11.13 -4.34 6.17
C GLU A 58 10.23 -5.57 5.96
N LEU A 59 9.53 -5.67 4.81
CA LEU A 59 8.60 -6.76 4.54
C LEU A 59 9.32 -8.00 4.00
N THR A 60 8.94 -9.15 4.54
CA THR A 60 9.37 -10.47 4.09
C THR A 60 8.30 -11.12 3.20
N GLU A 61 8.63 -12.22 2.52
CA GLU A 61 7.63 -13.02 1.79
C GLU A 61 6.49 -13.53 2.70
N ASN A 62 6.79 -13.77 3.99
CA ASN A 62 5.79 -14.16 4.97
C ASN A 62 4.83 -13.01 5.30
N ASP A 63 5.30 -11.76 5.28
CA ASP A 63 4.43 -10.61 5.51
C ASP A 63 3.42 -10.44 4.37
N PHE A 64 3.88 -10.56 3.12
CA PHE A 64 3.02 -10.53 1.94
C PHE A 64 2.06 -11.72 1.90
N SER A 65 2.55 -12.94 2.14
CA SER A 65 1.70 -14.13 2.12
C SER A 65 0.71 -14.19 3.29
N ALA A 66 0.92 -13.45 4.37
CA ALA A 66 -0.05 -13.28 5.45
C ALA A 66 -1.16 -12.25 5.12
N ALA A 67 -1.00 -11.41 4.10
CA ALA A 67 -2.01 -10.44 3.69
C ALA A 67 -3.20 -11.14 3.00
N ASP A 68 -4.41 -10.69 3.34
CA ASP A 68 -5.64 -11.07 2.62
C ASP A 68 -5.87 -10.17 1.40
N LEU A 69 -5.41 -8.91 1.45
CA LEU A 69 -5.57 -7.91 0.41
C LEU A 69 -4.31 -7.03 0.31
N LEU A 70 -3.89 -6.74 -0.92
CA LEU A 70 -2.95 -5.68 -1.25
C LEU A 70 -3.74 -4.51 -1.86
N PHE A 71 -3.61 -3.31 -1.29
CA PHE A 71 -4.34 -2.12 -1.69
C PHE A 71 -3.42 -1.04 -2.25
N LEU A 72 -3.70 -0.61 -3.49
CA LEU A 72 -2.96 0.40 -4.25
C LEU A 72 -3.83 1.67 -4.41
N PRO A 73 -3.58 2.73 -3.63
CA PRO A 73 -4.17 4.05 -3.88
C PRO A 73 -3.59 4.66 -5.16
N GLY A 74 -4.33 5.59 -5.77
CA GLY A 74 -3.89 6.31 -6.95
C GLY A 74 -3.02 7.52 -6.62
N GLY A 75 -3.14 8.53 -7.48
CA GLY A 75 -2.23 9.67 -7.55
C GLY A 75 -1.23 9.48 -8.68
N ILE A 76 -1.42 10.22 -9.78
CA ILE A 76 -0.57 10.15 -10.98
C ILE A 76 0.93 10.28 -10.65
N PRO A 77 1.36 11.15 -9.72
CA PRO A 77 2.79 11.23 -9.36
C PRO A 77 3.28 10.02 -8.54
N GLY A 78 2.39 9.31 -7.85
CA GLY A 78 2.72 8.17 -6.99
C GLY A 78 2.75 6.82 -7.70
N VAL A 79 1.89 6.61 -8.70
CA VAL A 79 1.81 5.34 -9.43
C VAL A 79 3.16 4.91 -10.04
N PRO A 80 3.95 5.77 -10.69
CA PRO A 80 5.26 5.39 -11.20
C PRO A 80 6.20 4.82 -10.13
N HIS A 81 6.17 5.36 -8.91
CA HIS A 81 6.98 4.83 -7.80
C HIS A 81 6.53 3.45 -7.33
N LEU A 82 5.22 3.16 -7.43
CA LEU A 82 4.69 1.80 -7.18
C LEU A 82 5.13 0.84 -8.29
N GLU A 83 5.04 1.26 -9.55
CA GLU A 83 5.42 0.46 -10.73
C GLU A 83 6.93 0.17 -10.79
N GLU A 84 7.78 1.09 -10.33
CA GLU A 84 9.23 0.89 -10.30
C GLU A 84 9.69 -0.05 -9.17
N ASN A 85 8.82 -0.30 -8.17
CA ASN A 85 9.16 -1.16 -7.04
C ASN A 85 9.00 -2.64 -7.38
N LYS A 86 10.13 -3.31 -7.69
CA LYS A 86 10.17 -4.73 -8.03
C LYS A 86 9.57 -5.66 -6.97
N SER A 87 9.84 -5.39 -5.69
CA SER A 87 9.31 -6.20 -4.59
C SER A 87 7.78 -6.12 -4.51
N LEU A 88 7.21 -4.94 -4.75
CA LEU A 88 5.76 -4.75 -4.85
C LEU A 88 5.19 -5.50 -6.05
N LEU A 89 5.77 -5.34 -7.25
CA LEU A 89 5.31 -6.04 -8.46
C LEU A 89 5.30 -7.56 -8.29
N GLU A 90 6.36 -8.12 -7.71
CA GLU A 90 6.44 -9.55 -7.41
C GLU A 90 5.38 -9.98 -6.40
N ALA A 91 5.14 -9.18 -5.36
CA ALA A 91 4.09 -9.45 -4.36
C ALA A 91 2.69 -9.43 -4.98
N LEU A 92 2.39 -8.46 -5.87
CA LEU A 92 1.10 -8.37 -6.57
C LEU A 92 0.86 -9.59 -7.45
N GLN A 93 1.88 -10.04 -8.21
CA GLN A 93 1.79 -11.24 -9.03
C GLN A 93 1.54 -12.50 -8.17
N LYS A 94 2.29 -12.66 -7.07
CA LYS A 94 2.12 -13.80 -6.15
C LYS A 94 0.72 -13.78 -5.49
N GLN A 95 0.23 -12.61 -5.10
CA GLN A 95 -1.10 -12.44 -4.52
C GLN A 95 -2.21 -12.86 -5.51
N PHE A 96 -2.11 -12.40 -6.76
CA PHE A 96 -3.04 -12.78 -7.83
C PHE A 96 -3.00 -14.28 -8.12
N GLN A 97 -1.80 -14.86 -8.25
CA GLN A 97 -1.61 -16.29 -8.49
C GLN A 97 -2.15 -17.16 -7.34
N ALA A 98 -2.09 -16.66 -6.12
CA ALA A 98 -2.67 -17.32 -4.94
C ALA A 98 -4.20 -17.19 -4.85
N GLY A 99 -4.84 -16.50 -5.80
CA GLY A 99 -6.29 -16.27 -5.81
C GLY A 99 -6.77 -15.36 -4.68
N LYS A 100 -5.88 -14.51 -4.15
CA LYS A 100 -6.21 -13.55 -3.09
C LYS A 100 -6.53 -12.17 -3.66
N ASP A 101 -7.15 -11.35 -2.83
CA ASP A 101 -7.69 -10.08 -3.29
C ASP A 101 -6.58 -9.06 -3.58
N LEU A 102 -6.83 -8.28 -4.64
CA LEU A 102 -6.12 -7.07 -5.02
C LEU A 102 -7.16 -5.95 -5.16
N ALA A 103 -6.85 -4.76 -4.67
CA ALA A 103 -7.67 -3.58 -4.86
C ALA A 103 -6.81 -2.41 -5.31
N ALA A 104 -7.29 -1.67 -6.30
CA ALA A 104 -6.68 -0.45 -6.77
C ALA A 104 -7.76 0.62 -6.99
N ILE A 105 -7.39 1.89 -6.97
CA ILE A 105 -8.30 3.01 -7.22
C ILE A 105 -7.60 4.08 -8.07
N CYS A 106 -8.41 4.79 -8.86
CA CYS A 106 -7.98 5.93 -9.66
C CYS A 106 -6.93 5.56 -10.71
N ALA A 107 -5.67 5.97 -10.54
CA ALA A 107 -4.62 5.78 -11.53
C ALA A 107 -3.81 4.48 -11.36
N ALA A 108 -3.98 3.78 -10.23
CA ALA A 108 -3.24 2.57 -9.87
C ALA A 108 -3.81 1.30 -10.49
#